data_AF-U5ECR6-F1
#
_entry.id   AF-U5ECR6-F1
#
_cell.length_a   1.000
_cell.length_b   1.000
_cell.length_c   1.000
_cell.angle_alpha   90.00
_cell.angle_beta   90.00
_cell.angle_gamma   90.00
#
_symmetry.space_group_name_H-M   'P 1'
#
loop_
_entity.id
_entity.type
_entity.pdbx_description
1 polymer ?
#
loop_
_entity_poly.entity_id
_entity_poly.type
_entity_poly.pdbx_seq_one_letter_code
_entity_poly.pdbx_strand_id
1 'polypeptide(L)'
;MSHANAALTPRARLRLAQLIVDRGWTYTAAGKLFMVSARTAGKWADRYRVEGPTGMVDRSSRPTTQPNKTPPHLVRRIVALRWRHRLGPI
;
A
#
# COMPACT_ATOMS: atom_id res chain seq x y z
N MET A 1 7.32 10.38 6.47
CA MET A 1 5.92 10.85 6.40
C MET A 1 5.69 11.41 5.01
N SER A 2 4.76 10.88 4.22
CA SER A 2 4.44 11.44 2.90
C SER A 2 3.57 12.70 3.05
N HIS A 3 3.84 13.74 2.27
CA HIS A 3 3.10 15.01 2.32
C HIS A 3 1.62 14.80 1.96
N ALA A 4 0.72 15.63 2.52
CA ALA A 4 -0.73 15.51 2.37
C ALA A 4 -1.23 15.48 0.90
N ASN A 5 -0.45 16.08 -0.01
CA ASN A 5 -0.75 16.17 -1.45
C ASN A 5 -0.07 15.08 -2.30
N ALA A 6 0.62 14.11 -1.69
CA ALA A 6 1.21 13.01 -2.47
C ALA A 6 0.10 12.18 -3.13
N ALA A 7 0.26 11.87 -4.41
CA ALA A 7 -0.73 11.19 -5.25
C ALA A 7 -1.22 9.84 -4.69
N LEU A 8 -0.42 9.20 -3.81
CA LEU A 8 -0.69 7.88 -3.24
C LEU A 8 -1.24 7.91 -1.80
N THR A 9 -1.59 9.07 -1.26
CA THR A 9 -2.26 9.14 0.06
C THR A 9 -3.64 8.46 0.01
N PRO A 10 -4.14 7.92 1.14
CA PRO A 10 -5.51 7.39 1.22
C PRO A 10 -6.58 8.39 0.78
N ARG A 11 -6.37 9.68 1.07
CA ARG A 11 -7.29 10.76 0.67
C ARG A 11 -7.32 10.98 -0.84
N ALA A 12 -6.16 10.96 -1.50
CA ALA A 12 -6.08 11.08 -2.95
C ALA A 12 -6.73 9.87 -3.65
N ARG A 13 -6.48 8.67 -3.13
CA ARG A 13 -7.14 7.42 -3.59
C ARG A 13 -8.65 7.49 -3.51
N LEU A 14 -9.18 7.98 -2.38
CA LEU A 14 -10.61 8.14 -2.19
C LEU A 14 -11.22 9.09 -3.23
N ARG A 15 -10.61 10.25 -3.45
CA ARG A 15 -11.07 11.20 -4.47
C ARG A 15 -11.08 10.61 -5.87
N LEU A 16 -10.00 9.91 -6.25
CA LEU A 16 -9.93 9.21 -7.54
C LEU A 16 -11.09 8.20 -7.66
N ALA A 17 -11.31 7.38 -6.63
CA ALA A 17 -12.34 6.35 -6.67
C ALA A 17 -13.75 6.95 -6.78
N GLN A 18 -14.03 8.05 -6.07
CA GLN A 18 -15.30 8.78 -6.15
C GLN A 18 -15.54 9.38 -7.54
N LEU A 19 -14.50 9.91 -8.20
CA LEU A 19 -14.66 10.39 -9.59
C LEU A 19 -15.08 9.26 -10.53
N ILE A 20 -14.52 8.08 -10.36
CA ILE A 20 -14.83 6.93 -11.20
C ILE A 20 -16.21 6.36 -10.88
N VAL A 21 -16.48 6.10 -9.59
CA VAL A 21 -17.67 5.35 -9.15
C VAL A 21 -18.90 6.26 -9.04
N ASP A 22 -18.74 7.45 -8.46
CA ASP A 22 -19.88 8.34 -8.18
C ASP A 22 -20.11 9.35 -9.33
N ARG A 23 -19.06 9.70 -10.08
CA ARG A 23 -19.14 10.68 -11.18
C ARG A 23 -18.97 10.06 -12.58
N GLY A 24 -18.78 8.74 -12.68
CA GLY A 24 -18.74 8.03 -13.95
C GLY A 24 -17.51 8.30 -14.82
N TRP A 25 -16.41 8.80 -14.25
CA TRP A 25 -15.19 9.06 -15.00
C TRP A 25 -14.55 7.76 -15.50
N THR A 26 -13.94 7.80 -16.69
CA THR A 26 -13.15 6.67 -17.19
C THR A 26 -11.89 6.46 -16.36
N TYR A 27 -11.43 5.22 -16.26
CA TYR A 27 -10.21 4.88 -15.51
C TYR A 27 -8.98 5.61 -16.04
N THR A 28 -8.90 5.84 -17.35
CA THR A 28 -7.80 6.58 -18.00
C THR A 28 -7.82 8.06 -17.62
N ALA A 29 -8.98 8.71 -17.65
CA ALA A 29 -9.09 10.14 -17.31
C ALA A 29 -8.74 10.37 -15.83
N ALA A 30 -9.31 9.57 -14.93
CA ALA A 30 -9.00 9.65 -13.51
C ALA A 30 -7.54 9.28 -13.22
N GLY A 31 -7.00 8.22 -13.86
CA GLY A 31 -5.60 7.83 -13.71
C GLY A 31 -4.64 8.95 -14.11
N LYS A 32 -4.89 9.61 -15.25
CA LYS A 32 -4.09 10.75 -15.73
C LYS A 32 -4.08 11.91 -14.75
N LEU A 33 -5.23 12.26 -14.17
CA LEU A 33 -5.34 13.35 -13.18
C LEU A 33 -4.52 13.08 -11.92
N PHE A 34 -4.43 11.82 -11.49
CA PHE A 34 -3.71 11.42 -10.27
C PHE A 34 -2.33 10.82 -10.54
N MET A 35 -1.83 10.91 -11.78
CA MET A 35 -0.52 10.37 -12.18
C MET A 35 -0.33 8.88 -11.87
N VAL A 36 -1.39 8.08 -12.07
CA VAL A 36 -1.36 6.62 -11.92
C VAL A 36 -1.85 5.93 -13.19
N SER A 37 -1.46 4.67 -13.39
CA SER A 37 -1.97 3.89 -14.51
C SER A 37 -3.48 3.64 -14.38
N ALA A 38 -4.17 3.48 -15.52
CA ALA A 38 -5.60 3.14 -15.56
C ALA A 38 -5.89 1.83 -14.79
N ARG A 39 -4.95 0.87 -14.79
CA ARG A 39 -5.05 -0.37 -14.01
C ARG A 39 -5.08 -0.11 -12.51
N THR A 40 -4.22 0.78 -12.01
CA THR A 40 -4.23 1.17 -10.59
C THR A 40 -5.50 1.91 -10.23
N ALA A 41 -5.97 2.80 -11.10
CA ALA A 41 -7.24 3.50 -10.92
C ALA A 41 -8.43 2.53 -10.84
N GLY A 42 -8.51 1.54 -11.74
CA GLY A 42 -9.53 0.48 -11.71
C GLY A 42 -9.48 -0.33 -10.41
N LYS A 43 -8.29 -0.76 -9.97
CA LYS A 43 -8.13 -1.47 -8.69
C LYS A 43 -8.67 -0.68 -7.50
N TRP A 44 -8.46 0.63 -7.46
CA TRP A 44 -8.99 1.47 -6.38
C TRP A 44 -10.49 1.70 -6.50
N ALA A 45 -11.02 1.85 -7.72
CA ALA A 45 -12.46 1.93 -7.94
C ALA A 45 -13.17 0.65 -7.49
N ASP A 46 -12.67 -0.53 -7.87
CA ASP A 46 -13.24 -1.82 -7.46
C ASP A 46 -13.25 -1.97 -5.94
N ARG A 47 -12.15 -1.60 -5.30
CA ARG A 47 -12.06 -1.64 -3.84
C ARG A 47 -13.03 -0.68 -3.17
N TYR A 48 -13.21 0.53 -3.72
CA TYR A 48 -14.19 1.49 -3.20
C TYR A 48 -15.62 0.97 -3.35
N ARG A 49 -15.95 0.26 -4.42
CA ARG A 49 -17.28 -0.37 -4.58
C ARG A 49 -17.56 -1.42 -3.51
N VAL A 50 -16.55 -2.19 -3.09
CA VAL A 50 -16.72 -3.28 -2.12
C VAL A 50 -16.64 -2.79 -0.68
N GLU A 51 -15.71 -1.90 -0.37
CA GLU A 51 -15.34 -1.54 1.01
C GLU A 51 -15.64 -0.08 1.34
N GLY A 52 -16.04 0.73 0.36
CA GLY A 52 -16.23 2.16 0.54
C GLY A 52 -14.94 2.89 0.96
N PRO A 53 -15.06 3.98 1.73
CA PRO A 53 -13.90 4.78 2.14
C PRO A 53 -12.85 4.02 2.96
N THR A 54 -13.25 3.00 3.73
CA THR A 54 -12.34 2.23 4.59
C THR A 54 -11.33 1.42 3.78
N GLY A 55 -11.67 1.03 2.55
CA GLY A 55 -10.77 0.31 1.65
C GLY A 55 -9.60 1.16 1.13
N MET A 56 -9.65 2.49 1.26
CA MET A 56 -8.60 3.37 0.73
C MET A 56 -7.38 3.47 1.64
N VAL A 57 -7.40 2.88 2.83
CA VAL A 57 -6.26 2.83 3.74
C VAL A 57 -5.11 1.99 3.19
N ASP A 58 -3.91 2.19 3.74
CA ASP A 58 -2.76 1.35 3.41
C ASP A 58 -2.99 -0.08 3.88
N ARG A 59 -2.72 -1.01 2.95
CA ARG A 59 -2.68 -2.43 3.28
C ARG A 59 -1.24 -2.84 3.44
N SER A 60 -1.03 -3.78 4.34
CA SER A 60 0.25 -4.46 4.46
C SER A 60 0.65 -5.04 3.10
N SER A 61 1.82 -4.64 2.60
CA SER A 61 2.47 -5.30 1.45
C SER A 61 3.08 -6.64 1.84
N ARG A 62 3.11 -6.98 3.12
CA ARG A 62 3.62 -8.26 3.61
C ARG A 62 2.71 -9.38 3.10
N PRO A 63 3.25 -10.42 2.46
CA PRO A 63 2.46 -11.58 2.07
C PRO A 63 1.86 -12.27 3.30
N THR A 64 0.66 -12.82 3.14
CA THR A 64 -0.07 -13.54 4.20
C THR A 64 0.74 -14.73 4.72
N THR A 65 1.36 -15.48 3.81
CA THR A 65 2.15 -16.67 4.14
C THR A 65 3.58 -16.49 3.65
N GLN A 66 4.54 -16.85 4.49
CA GLN A 66 5.96 -16.88 4.17
C GLN A 66 6.51 -18.25 4.61
N PRO A 67 6.53 -19.27 3.73
CA PRO A 67 6.95 -20.62 4.09
C PRO A 67 8.38 -20.66 4.66
N ASN A 68 9.27 -19.84 4.10
CA ASN A 68 10.67 -19.74 4.51
C ASN A 68 10.90 -18.67 5.59
N LYS A 69 9.88 -18.31 6.38
CA LYS A 69 10.02 -17.33 7.45
C LYS A 69 10.92 -17.90 8.54
N THR A 70 12.03 -17.22 8.84
CA THR A 70 12.93 -17.62 9.92
C THR A 70 12.16 -17.75 11.24
N PRO A 71 12.26 -18.90 11.94
CA PRO A 71 11.61 -19.11 13.23
C PRO A 71 11.98 -18.02 14.26
N PRO A 72 11.04 -17.56 15.11
CA PRO A 72 11.29 -16.46 16.06
C PRO A 72 12.45 -16.71 17.02
N HIS A 73 12.73 -17.96 17.39
CA HIS A 73 13.86 -18.29 18.26
C HIS A 73 15.21 -18.09 17.56
N LEU A 74 15.33 -18.43 16.27
CA LEU A 74 16.53 -18.16 15.48
C LEU A 74 16.72 -16.66 15.25
N VAL A 75 15.64 -15.91 14.98
CA VAL A 75 15.70 -14.45 14.86
C VAL A 75 16.28 -13.82 16.13
N ARG A 76 15.82 -14.24 17.32
CA ARG A 76 16.35 -13.76 18.60
C ARG A 76 17.84 -14.08 18.77
N ARG A 77 18.27 -15.29 18.41
CA ARG A 77 19.69 -15.69 18.46
C ARG A 77 20.55 -14.86 17.51
N ILE A 78 20.08 -14.63 16.29
CA ILE A 78 20.77 -13.79 15.29
C ILE A 78 20.91 -12.36 15.80
N VAL A 79 19.84 -11.75 16.32
CA VAL A 79 19.89 -10.38 16.87
C VAL A 79 20.87 -10.29 18.04
N ALA A 80 20.82 -11.24 18.98
CA ALA A 80 21.76 -11.26 20.11
C ALA A 80 23.22 -11.35 19.67
N LEU A 81 23.53 -12.21 18.69
CA LEU A 81 24.87 -12.31 18.11
C LEU A 81 25.28 -11.00 17.43
N ARG A 82 24.39 -10.39 16.62
CA ARG A 82 24.69 -9.10 15.96
C ARG A 82 25.01 -8.01 16.97
N TRP A 83 24.28 -7.95 18.09
CA TRP A 83 24.55 -6.99 19.16
C TRP A 83 25.88 -7.28 19.85
N ARG A 84 26.12 -8.53 20.29
CA ARG A 84 27.34 -8.93 21.01
C ARG A 84 28.61 -8.69 20.18
N HIS A 85 28.55 -8.97 18.89
CA HIS A 85 29.68 -8.87 17.97
C HIS A 85 29.70 -7.55 17.17
N ARG A 86 28.81 -6.59 17.49
CA ARG A 86 28.67 -5.30 16.79
C ARG A 86 28.54 -5.42 15.26
N LEU A 87 27.78 -6.41 14.79
CA LEU A 87 27.52 -6.66 13.36
C LEU A 87 26.32 -5.83 12.87
N GLY A 88 26.54 -4.52 12.73
CA GLY A 88 25.63 -3.58 12.09
C GLY A 88 25.75 -3.58 10.56
N PRO A 89 24.84 -2.93 9.82
CA PRO A 89 25.12 -2.56 8.44
C PRO A 89 26.39 -1.69 8.39
N ILE A 90 27.24 -1.95 7.39
CA ILE A 90 28.38 -1.09 7.05
C ILE A 90 27.82 0.19 6.43
#